data_AF-N0BMB1-F1
#
_entry.id   AF-N0BMB1-F1
#
_cell.length_a   1.000
_cell.length_b   1.000
_cell.length_c   1.000
_cell.angle_alpha   90.00
_cell.angle_beta   90.00
_cell.angle_gamma   90.00
#
_symmetry.space_group_name_H-M   'P 1'
#
loop_
_entity.id
_entity.type
_entity.pdbx_description
1 polymer ?
#
loop_
_entity_poly.entity_id
_entity_poly.type
_entity_poly.pdbx_seq_one_letter_code
_entity_poly.pdbx_strand_id
1 'polypeptide(L)'
;MGKKKYKALLEDENVRRWYVNVSRGAEVTADVNLKRLSNFCERVGLNPKDLLKMDDKALKNLILDYITDMELKGYAGSYIYLTIKAIESWLSFNNRELRAHLFSVQLAVSPIKFKFIIT
;
A
#
# COMPACT_ATOMS: atom_id res chain seq x y z
N MET A 1 -10.40 4.24 -19.41
CA MET A 1 -10.18 5.66 -18.99
C MET A 1 -9.63 5.65 -17.57
N GLY A 2 -8.38 6.04 -17.33
CA GLY A 2 -7.83 5.94 -15.96
C GLY A 2 -6.39 6.41 -15.74
N LYS A 3 -5.60 6.66 -16.79
CA LYS A 3 -4.19 7.08 -16.67
C LYS A 3 -3.98 8.49 -16.08
N LYS A 4 -5.02 9.30 -15.86
CA LYS A 4 -4.88 10.73 -15.53
C LYS A 4 -4.85 11.06 -14.03
N LYS A 5 -5.60 10.34 -13.17
CA LYS A 5 -5.81 10.78 -11.77
C LYS A 5 -4.58 10.57 -10.88
N TYR A 6 -3.98 9.38 -10.93
CA TYR A 6 -2.81 9.05 -10.09
C TYR A 6 -1.52 9.70 -10.59
N LYS A 7 -1.46 10.17 -11.84
CA LYS A 7 -0.30 10.91 -12.36
C LYS A 7 -0.16 12.29 -11.75
N ALA A 8 -1.23 12.87 -11.19
CA ALA A 8 -1.15 14.13 -10.45
C ALA A 8 -0.19 14.03 -9.25
N LEU A 9 -0.04 12.84 -8.65
CA LEU A 9 0.97 12.63 -7.61
C LEU A 9 2.41 12.87 -8.09
N LEU A 10 2.69 12.78 -9.39
CA LEU A 10 4.03 13.03 -9.94
C LEU A 10 4.38 14.52 -10.00
N GLU A 11 3.42 15.42 -9.74
CA GLU A 11 3.69 16.84 -9.52
C GLU A 11 4.48 17.05 -8.22
N ASP A 12 4.34 16.13 -7.26
CA ASP A 12 5.18 16.08 -6.08
C ASP A 12 6.57 15.52 -6.44
N GLU A 13 7.60 16.33 -6.20
CA GLU A 13 8.95 15.97 -6.60
C GLU A 13 9.48 14.71 -5.88
N ASN A 14 9.13 14.48 -4.61
CA ASN A 14 9.57 13.30 -3.89
C ASN A 14 8.89 12.05 -4.42
N VAL A 15 7.60 12.13 -4.76
CA VAL A 15 6.88 11.02 -5.40
C VAL A 15 7.44 10.74 -6.78
N ARG A 16 7.78 11.77 -7.56
CA ARG A 16 8.44 11.61 -8.86
C ARG A 16 9.79 10.92 -8.74
N ARG A 17 10.63 11.32 -7.79
CA ARG A 17 11.95 10.70 -7.53
C ARG A 17 11.80 9.23 -7.11
N TRP A 18 10.85 8.94 -6.23
CA TRP A 18 10.51 7.56 -5.84
C TRP A 18 10.06 6.73 -7.04
N TYR A 19 9.14 7.25 -7.86
CA TYR A 19 8.64 6.58 -9.06
C TYR A 19 9.78 6.23 -10.02
N VAL A 20 10.65 7.20 -10.32
CA VAL A 20 11.83 6.98 -11.19
C VAL A 20 12.79 5.96 -10.57
N ASN A 21 12.94 5.94 -9.24
CA ASN A 21 13.76 4.93 -8.59
C ASN A 21 13.19 3.51 -8.75
N VAL A 22 11.88 3.34 -8.56
CA VAL A 22 11.20 2.04 -8.76
C VAL A 22 11.22 1.62 -10.24
N SER A 23 11.07 2.57 -11.16
CA SER A 23 11.00 2.27 -12.60
C SER A 23 12.31 1.74 -13.17
N ARG A 24 13.45 2.01 -12.53
CA ARG A 24 14.76 1.43 -12.89
C ARG A 24 14.77 -0.09 -12.82
N GLY A 25 13.98 -0.67 -11.91
CA GLY A 25 13.80 -2.12 -11.83
C GLY A 25 12.75 -2.60 -12.84
N ALA A 26 11.57 -1.97 -12.82
CA ALA A 26 10.49 -2.26 -13.77
C ALA A 26 9.49 -1.10 -13.83
N GLU A 27 9.25 -0.54 -15.02
CA GLU A 27 8.30 0.54 -15.24
C GLU A 27 6.86 0.15 -14.86
N VAL A 28 6.45 -1.07 -15.21
CA VAL A 28 5.11 -1.60 -14.86
C VAL A 28 4.91 -1.63 -13.34
N THR A 29 5.94 -2.01 -12.58
CA THR A 29 5.88 -2.00 -11.12
C THR A 29 5.76 -0.59 -10.57
N ALA A 30 6.48 0.38 -11.14
CA ALA A 30 6.36 1.78 -10.75
C ALA A 30 4.94 2.33 -10.99
N ASP A 31 4.36 2.04 -12.15
CA ASP A 31 2.99 2.44 -12.50
C ASP A 31 1.95 1.85 -11.55
N VAL A 32 2.06 0.55 -11.27
CA VAL A 32 1.12 -0.13 -10.37
C VAL A 32 1.29 0.36 -8.93
N ASN A 33 2.52 0.59 -8.48
CA ASN A 33 2.78 1.14 -7.14
C ASN A 33 2.24 2.56 -7.00
N LEU A 34 2.47 3.44 -7.99
CA LEU A 34 1.93 4.80 -7.99
C LEU A 34 0.39 4.79 -7.91
N LYS A 35 -0.26 3.94 -8.70
CA LYS A 35 -1.72 3.78 -8.67
C LYS A 35 -2.21 3.31 -7.29
N ARG A 36 -1.53 2.35 -6.66
CA ARG A 36 -1.88 1.84 -5.34
C ARG A 36 -1.71 2.88 -4.25
N LEU A 37 -0.59 3.61 -4.27
CA LEU A 37 -0.34 4.73 -3.36
C LEU A 37 -1.42 5.80 -3.50
N SER A 38 -1.76 6.19 -4.74
CA SER A 38 -2.84 7.15 -5.02
C SER A 38 -4.18 6.67 -4.49
N ASN A 39 -4.58 5.44 -4.78
CA ASN A 39 -5.86 4.89 -4.34
C ASN A 39 -5.95 4.78 -2.81
N PHE A 40 -4.85 4.40 -2.16
CA PHE A 40 -4.77 4.38 -0.70
C PHE A 40 -4.99 5.77 -0.12
N CYS A 41 -4.18 6.75 -0.57
CA CYS A 41 -4.26 8.15 -0.18
C CYS A 41 -5.67 8.74 -0.37
N GLU A 42 -6.28 8.53 -1.55
CA GLU A 42 -7.65 8.97 -1.83
C GLU A 42 -8.67 8.36 -0.87
N ARG A 43 -8.53 7.06 -0.53
CA ARG A 43 -9.48 6.38 0.36
C ARG A 43 -9.39 6.88 1.79
N VAL A 44 -8.19 7.17 2.27
CA VAL A 44 -7.96 7.64 3.64
C VAL A 44 -7.99 9.16 3.78
N GLY A 45 -8.18 9.90 2.68
CA GLY A 45 -8.24 11.36 2.68
C GLY A 45 -6.91 12.05 2.97
N LEU A 46 -5.78 11.40 2.65
CA LEU A 46 -4.42 11.90 2.90
C LEU A 46 -3.62 12.02 1.60
N ASN A 47 -2.51 12.75 1.64
CA ASN A 47 -1.49 12.70 0.60
C ASN A 47 -0.25 11.87 1.05
N PRO A 48 0.66 11.48 0.14
CA PRO A 48 1.82 10.66 0.51
C PRO A 48 2.74 11.29 1.56
N LYS A 49 2.83 12.64 1.61
CA LYS A 49 3.66 13.36 2.59
C LYS A 49 3.04 13.33 3.99
N ASP A 50 1.73 13.27 4.11
CA ASP A 50 1.07 13.18 5.42
C ASP A 50 1.45 11.88 6.13
N LEU A 51 1.58 10.77 5.38
CA LEU A 51 2.02 9.47 5.91
C LEU A 51 3.40 9.55 6.57
N LEU A 52 4.29 10.38 6.04
CA LEU A 52 5.65 10.56 6.57
C LEU A 52 5.65 11.31 7.90
N LYS A 53 4.64 12.15 8.15
CA LYS A 53 4.51 13.00 9.34
C LYS A 53 3.80 12.31 10.51
N MET A 54 3.07 11.24 10.24
CA MET A 54 2.35 10.49 11.29
C MET A 54 3.35 9.85 12.26
N ASP A 55 3.01 9.79 13.55
CA ASP A 55 3.75 8.93 14.47
C ASP A 55 3.54 7.44 14.14
N ASP A 56 4.40 6.57 14.69
CA ASP A 56 4.39 5.13 14.38
C ASP A 56 3.07 4.45 14.75
N LYS A 57 2.41 4.89 15.83
CA LYS A 57 1.16 4.31 16.30
C LYS A 57 0.02 4.72 15.38
N ALA A 58 -0.06 5.99 15.01
CA ALA A 58 -1.08 6.52 14.12
C ALA A 58 -0.97 5.89 12.72
N LEU A 59 0.25 5.78 12.18
CA LEU A 59 0.48 5.15 10.87
C LEU A 59 0.10 3.65 10.88
N LYS A 60 0.47 2.93 11.95
CA LYS A 60 0.08 1.52 12.13
C LYS A 60 -1.44 1.36 12.18
N ASN A 61 -2.12 2.15 13.01
CA ASN A 61 -3.57 2.05 13.16
C ASN A 61 -4.29 2.37 11.85
N LEU A 62 -3.86 3.42 11.14
CA LEU A 62 -4.41 3.77 9.83
C LEU A 62 -4.32 2.60 8.83
N ILE A 63 -3.18 1.89 8.80
CA ILE A 63 -2.99 0.75 7.89
C ILE A 63 -3.86 -0.43 8.30
N LEU A 64 -4.01 -0.70 9.60
CA LEU A 64 -4.91 -1.75 10.09
C LEU A 64 -6.37 -1.45 9.75
N ASP A 65 -6.82 -0.22 9.98
CA ASP A 65 -8.18 0.23 9.66
C ASP A 65 -8.46 0.13 8.15
N TYR A 66 -7.48 0.49 7.31
CA TYR A 66 -7.56 0.29 5.86
C TYR A 66 -7.67 -1.19 5.48
N ILE A 67 -6.89 -2.08 6.10
CA ILE A 67 -6.96 -3.52 5.83
C ILE A 67 -8.35 -4.05 6.17
N THR A 68 -8.85 -3.74 7.36
CA THR A 68 -10.19 -4.17 7.80
C THR A 68 -11.29 -3.64 6.89
N ASP A 69 -11.26 -2.36 6.50
CA ASP A 69 -12.22 -1.78 5.55
C ASP A 69 -12.22 -2.54 4.20
N MET A 70 -11.03 -2.88 3.70
CA MET A 70 -10.89 -3.55 2.41
C MET A 70 -11.34 -5.02 2.47
N GLU A 71 -11.07 -5.71 3.58
CA GLU A 71 -11.57 -7.07 3.83
C GLU A 71 -13.10 -7.09 3.92
N LEU A 72 -13.70 -6.16 4.68
CA LEU A 72 -15.16 -6.03 4.81
C LEU A 72 -15.83 -5.71 3.47
N LYS A 73 -15.15 -4.98 2.59
CA LYS A 73 -15.61 -4.69 1.22
C LYS A 73 -15.35 -5.83 0.22
N GLY A 74 -14.79 -6.95 0.66
CA GLY A 74 -14.57 -8.15 -0.16
C GLY A 74 -13.42 -8.04 -1.16
N TYR A 75 -12.47 -7.12 -0.97
CA TYR A 75 -11.28 -7.07 -1.82
C TYR A 75 -10.38 -8.28 -1.57
N ALA A 76 -9.76 -8.79 -2.64
CA ALA A 76 -8.84 -9.91 -2.52
C ALA A 76 -7.63 -9.56 -1.62
N GLY A 77 -7.27 -10.48 -0.72
CA GLY A 77 -6.11 -10.31 0.18
C GLY A 77 -4.82 -10.01 -0.58
N SER A 78 -4.65 -10.57 -1.79
CA SER A 78 -3.49 -10.27 -2.66
C SER A 78 -3.47 -8.82 -3.14
N TYR A 79 -4.62 -8.21 -3.42
CA TYR A 79 -4.71 -6.80 -3.76
C TYR A 79 -4.35 -5.91 -2.58
N ILE A 80 -4.86 -6.23 -1.38
CA ILE A 80 -4.55 -5.52 -0.14
C ILE A 80 -3.05 -5.61 0.14
N TYR A 81 -2.47 -6.80 0.09
CA TYR A 81 -1.05 -7.06 0.30
C TYR A 81 -0.16 -6.21 -0.59
N LEU A 82 -0.45 -6.26 -1.89
CA LEU A 82 0.36 -5.52 -2.86
C LEU A 82 0.17 -4.00 -2.74
N THR A 83 -0.96 -3.54 -2.19
CA THR A 83 -1.17 -2.13 -1.82
C THR A 83 -0.28 -1.75 -0.64
N ILE A 84 -0.23 -2.56 0.42
CA ILE A 84 0.66 -2.32 1.56
C ILE A 84 2.12 -2.32 1.13
N LYS A 85 2.54 -3.23 0.24
CA LYS A 85 3.90 -3.24 -0.31
C LYS A 85 4.26 -1.95 -1.07
N ALA A 86 3.31 -1.35 -1.77
CA ALA A 86 3.53 -0.05 -2.43
C ALA A 86 3.73 1.07 -1.41
N ILE A 87 2.97 1.06 -0.30
CA ILE A 87 3.10 2.04 0.80
C ILE A 87 4.45 1.85 1.51
N GLU A 88 4.83 0.62 1.85
CA GLU A 88 6.14 0.30 2.45
C GLU A 88 7.29 0.78 1.56
N SER A 89 7.19 0.57 0.24
CA SER A 89 8.19 1.06 -0.72
C SER A 89 8.31 2.59 -0.70
N TRP A 90 7.20 3.31 -0.62
CA TRP A 90 7.19 4.77 -0.48
C TRP A 90 7.82 5.23 0.84
N LEU A 91 7.44 4.62 1.96
CA LEU A 91 7.97 4.96 3.29
C LEU A 91 9.49 4.72 3.33
N SER A 92 9.92 3.53 2.88
CA SER A 92 11.34 3.13 2.89
C SER A 92 12.21 4.06 2.05
N PHE A 93 11.74 4.48 0.86
CA PHE A 93 12.44 5.47 0.04
C PHE A 93 12.67 6.80 0.76
N ASN A 94 11.77 7.17 1.69
CA ASN A 94 11.87 8.36 2.51
C ASN A 94 12.49 8.09 3.90
N ASN A 95 13.22 6.99 4.07
CA ASN A 95 13.84 6.57 5.34
C ASN A 95 12.85 6.46 6.52
N ARG A 96 11.59 6.14 6.20
CA ARG A 96 10.56 5.83 7.19
C ARG A 96 10.20 4.36 7.11
N GLU A 97 10.11 3.69 8.25
CA GLU A 97 9.70 2.29 8.29
C GLU A 97 8.30 2.14 8.89
N LEU A 98 7.55 1.18 8.34
CA LEU A 98 6.32 0.73 8.96
C LEU A 98 6.67 -0.30 10.05
N ARG A 99 6.66 0.13 11.31
CA ARG A 99 6.90 -0.75 12.46
C ARG A 99 5.63 -1.49 12.86
N ALA A 100 5.17 -2.39 11.99
CA ALA A 100 4.00 -3.23 12.26
C ALA A 100 4.23 -4.66 11.77
N HIS A 101 4.07 -5.64 12.66
CA HIS A 101 3.88 -7.03 12.26
C HIS A 101 2.44 -7.21 11.76
N LEU A 102 2.24 -7.06 10.45
CA LEU A 102 0.93 -7.21 9.81
C LEU A 102 0.67 -8.70 9.49
N PHE A 103 0.10 -9.42 10.46
CA PHE A 103 -0.21 -10.85 10.31
C PHE A 103 -1.44 -11.13 9.43
N SER A 104 -2.35 -10.16 9.26
CA SER A 104 -3.67 -10.38 8.63
C SER A 104 -3.60 -10.66 7.14
N VAL A 105 -2.77 -9.93 6.39
CA VAL A 105 -2.85 -9.98 4.93
C VAL A 105 -2.20 -11.23 4.33
N GLN A 106 -1.17 -11.78 4.96
CA GLN A 106 -0.49 -13.00 4.49
C GLN A 106 -1.40 -14.23 4.60
N LEU A 107 -2.27 -14.28 5.61
CA LEU A 107 -3.18 -15.42 5.84
C LEU A 107 -4.32 -15.48 4.82
N ALA A 108 -4.82 -14.32 4.35
CA ALA A 108 -5.85 -14.25 3.32
C ALA A 108 -5.36 -14.58 1.90
N VAL A 109 -4.04 -14.51 1.64
CA VAL A 109 -3.42 -14.88 0.34
C VAL A 109 -3.27 -16.40 0.20
N SER A 110 -3.42 -17.17 1.29
CA SER A 110 -3.37 -18.63 1.28
C SER A 110 -4.72 -19.27 1.61
N PRO A 111 -5.61 -19.51 0.63
CA PRO A 111 -6.79 -20.35 0.84
C PRO A 111 -6.45 -21.84 1.04
N ILE A 112 -5.18 -22.24 1.04
CA ILE A 112 -4.75 -23.65 0.91
C ILE A 112 -4.48 -24.36 2.25
N LYS A 113 -4.59 -23.73 3.42
CA LYS A 113 -4.33 -24.42 4.71
C LYS A 113 -5.47 -24.39 5.73
N PHE A 114 -6.72 -24.45 5.28
CA PHE A 114 -7.86 -24.83 6.13
C PHE A 114 -8.65 -25.98 5.49
N LYS A 115 -7.95 -27.09 5.27
CA LYS A 115 -8.53 -28.41 5.09
C LYS A 115 -7.54 -29.39 5.67
N PHE A 116 -7.52 -29.55 6.99
CA PHE A 116 -7.12 -30.75 7.72
C PHE A 116 -7.33 -30.41 9.20
N ILE A 117 -7.85 -31.39 9.95
CA ILE A 117 -8.37 -31.30 11.33
C ILE A 117 -9.82 -30.80 11.39
N ILE A 118 -10.76 -31.59 10.83
CA ILE A 118 -11.79 -32.33 11.60
C ILE A 118 -12.25 -33.52 10.73
N THR A 119 -11.59 -34.66 10.89
CA THR A 119 -12.16 -36.02 10.82
C THR A 119 -11.14 -36.98 11.39
#